data_AF-A0A7C2VBG6-F1
#
_entry.id   AF-A0A7C2VBG6-F1
#
_cell.length_a   1.000
_cell.length_b   1.000
_cell.length_c   1.000
_cell.angle_alpha   90.00
_cell.angle_beta   90.00
_cell.angle_gamma   90.00
#
_symmetry.space_group_name_H-M   'P 1'
#
loop_
_entity.id
_entity.type
_entity.pdbx_description
1 polymer ?
#
loop_
_entity_poly.entity_id
_entity_poly.type
_entity_poly.pdbx_seq_one_letter_code
_entity_poly.pdbx_strand_id
1 'polypeptide(L)' 'MSSRVKELIAIGASVSANCRPCIKYHIGKAREVEIEEKEIQQAVAVGKMVRQGAASRMDEFLSSMIGDK' A
#
# COMPACT_ATOMS: atom_id res chain seq x y z
N MET A 1 10.07 13.78 11.15
CA MET A 1 9.31 13.39 9.93
C MET A 1 8.15 14.36 9.77
N SER A 2 7.95 14.96 8.59
CA SER A 2 6.83 15.88 8.37
C SER A 2 5.50 15.11 8.30
N SER A 3 4.39 15.76 8.64
CA SER A 3 3.05 15.16 8.54
C SER A 3 2.76 14.67 7.12
N ARG A 4 3.20 15.41 6.09
CA ARG A 4 3.12 15.00 4.69
C ARG A 4 3.78 13.65 4.43
N VAL A 5 5.05 13.50 4.83
CA VAL A 5 5.82 12.26 4.63
C VAL A 5 5.19 11.10 5.40
N LYS A 6 4.71 11.37 6.63
CA LYS A 6 4.01 10.39 7.45
C LYS A 6 2.78 9.81 6.74
N GLU A 7 1.91 10.67 6.23
CA GLU A 7 0.65 10.21 5.62
C GLU A 7 0.89 9.47 4.29
N LEU A 8 1.84 9.92 3.45
CA LEU A 8 2.20 9.20 2.22
C LEU A 8 2.74 7.79 2.50
N ILE A 9 3.64 7.66 3.48
CA ILE A 9 4.16 6.34 3.91
C ILE A 9 3.01 5.47 4.45
N ALA A 10 2.15 6.05 5.29
CA ALA A 10 1.05 5.31 5.90
C ALA A 10 0.02 4.84 4.87
N ILE A 11 -0.27 5.64 3.84
CA ILE A 11 -1.11 5.23 2.69
C ILE A 11 -0.48 4.03 1.99
N GLY A 12 0.80 4.12 1.60
CA GLY A 12 1.50 3.04 0.93
C GLY A 12 1.48 1.74 1.73
N ALA A 13 1.85 1.81 3.02
CA ALA A 13 1.83 0.67 3.94
C ALA A 13 0.43 0.06 4.11
N SER A 14 -0.60 0.90 4.23
CA SER A 14 -1.98 0.46 4.40
C SER A 14 -2.50 -0.28 3.16
N VAL A 15 -2.15 0.19 1.95
CA VAL A 15 -2.51 -0.47 0.70
C VAL A 15 -1.79 -1.81 0.54
N SER A 16 -0.50 -1.87 0.89
CA SER A 16 0.28 -3.11 0.88
C SER A 16 -0.32 -4.17 1.81
N ALA A 17 -0.78 -3.76 2.99
CA ALA A 17 -1.37 -4.63 4.00
C ALA A 17 -2.87 -4.91 3.82
N ASN A 18 -3.53 -4.38 2.77
CA ASN A 18 -4.98 -4.47 2.57
C ASN A 18 -5.84 -3.94 3.74
N CYS A 19 -5.31 -3.03 4.56
CA CYS A 19 -6.04 -2.49 5.71
C CYS A 19 -7.06 -1.42 5.29
N ARG A 20 -8.28 -1.83 4.94
CA ARG A 20 -9.39 -0.93 4.53
C ARG A 20 -9.61 0.28 5.46
N PRO A 21 -9.73 0.12 6.81
CA PRO A 21 -9.93 1.28 7.68
C PRO A 21 -8.69 2.21 7.70
N CYS A 22 -7.48 1.65 7.67
CA CYS A 22 -6.25 2.44 7.62
C CYS A 22 -6.16 3.27 6.33
N ILE A 23 -6.48 2.68 5.18
CA ILE A 23 -6.50 3.38 3.88
C ILE A 23 -7.46 4.57 3.94
N LYS A 24 -8.69 4.37 4.45
CA LYS A 24 -9.69 5.44 4.56
C LYS A 24 -9.20 6.57 5.47
N TYR A 25 -8.62 6.22 6.62
CA TYR A 25 -8.12 7.18 7.59
C TYR A 25 -6.97 8.03 7.02
N HIS A 26 -5.94 7.38 6.48
CA HIS A 26 -4.73 8.09 6.04
C HIS A 26 -4.94 8.89 4.74
N ILE A 27 -5.84 8.46 3.84
CA ILE A 27 -6.24 9.30 2.70
C ILE A 27 -7.00 10.54 3.18
N GLY A 28 -7.89 10.40 4.18
CA GLY A 28 -8.57 11.54 4.79
C GLY A 28 -7.58 12.53 5.39
N LYS A 29 -6.62 12.04 6.19
CA LYS A 29 -5.57 12.87 6.80
C LYS A 29 -4.63 13.51 5.78
N ALA A 30 -4.27 12.81 4.72
CA ALA A 30 -3.47 13.39 3.63
C ALA A 30 -4.17 14.59 2.98
N ARG A 31 -5.50 14.51 2.78
CA ARG A 31 -6.30 15.62 2.24
C ARG A 31 -6.43 16.78 3.24
N GLU A 32 -6.58 16.49 4.53
CA GLU A 32 -6.61 17.52 5.58
C GLU A 32 -5.30 18.34 5.66
N VAL A 33 -4.15 17.72 5.35
CA VAL A 33 -2.84 18.40 5.33
C VAL A 33 -2.42 18.85 3.93
N GLU A 34 -3.39 18.98 3.02
CA GLU A 34 -3.25 19.57 1.68
C GLU A 34 -2.18 18.89 0.80
N ILE A 35 -2.04 17.57 0.92
CA ILE A 35 -1.22 16.78 -0.01
C ILE A 35 -1.93 16.72 -1.36
N GLU A 36 -1.17 16.89 -2.45
CA GLU A 36 -1.76 16.83 -3.78
C GLU A 36 -2.32 15.43 -4.07
N GLU A 37 -3.49 15.38 -4.70
CA GLU A 37 -4.14 14.09 -5.03
C GLU A 37 -3.23 13.22 -5.91
N LYS A 38 -2.36 13.82 -6.74
CA LYS A 38 -1.35 13.12 -7.54
C LYS A 38 -0.35 12.34 -6.68
N GLU A 39 0.11 12.90 -5.56
CA GLU A 39 1.05 12.23 -4.66
C GLU A 39 0.35 11.11 -3.87
N ILE A 40 -0.90 11.33 -3.47
CA ILE A 40 -1.73 10.29 -2.86
C ILE A 40 -1.87 9.11 -3.84
N GLN A 41 -2.17 9.39 -5.11
CA GLN A 41 -2.25 8.37 -6.16
C GLN A 41 -0.93 7.64 -6.36
N GLN A 42 0.21 8.34 -6.31
CA GLN A 42 1.54 7.73 -6.39
C GLN A 42 1.79 6.78 -5.21
N ALA A 43 1.49 7.20 -3.97
CA ALA A 43 1.63 6.34 -2.80
C ALA A 43 0.75 5.08 -2.89
N VAL A 44 -0.50 5.24 -3.38
CA VAL A 44 -1.40 4.11 -3.65
C VAL A 44 -0.82 3.19 -4.72
N ALA A 45 -0.27 3.73 -5.80
CA ALA A 45 0.34 2.94 -6.88
C ALA A 45 1.53 2.11 -6.35
N VAL A 46 2.41 2.71 -5.55
CA VAL A 46 3.52 2.01 -4.89
C VAL A 46 3.00 0.89 -3.98
N GLY A 47 2.00 1.17 -3.14
CA GLY A 47 1.42 0.15 -2.27
C GLY A 47 0.78 -1.01 -3.05
N LYS A 48 0.13 -0.74 -4.19
CA LYS A 48 -0.40 -1.79 -5.08
C LYS A 48 0.72 -2.66 -5.67
N MET A 49 1.81 -2.05 -6.14
CA MET A 49 2.96 -2.78 -6.68
C MET A 49 3.60 -3.70 -5.63
N VAL A 50 3.81 -3.20 -4.41
CA VAL A 50 4.34 -4.00 -3.30
C VAL A 50 3.42 -5.16 -2.96
N ARG A 51 2.10 -4.91 -2.84
CA ARG A 51 1.12 -5.96 -2.60
C ARG A 51 1.16 -7.05 -3.67
N GLN A 52 1.19 -6.65 -4.93
CA GLN A 52 1.22 -7.58 -6.06
C GLN A 52 2.49 -8.44 -6.01
N GLY A 53 3.66 -7.82 -5.82
CA GLY A 53 4.93 -8.55 -5.70
C GLY A 53 4.92 -9.54 -4.53
N ALA A 54 4.40 -9.13 -3.37
CA ALA A 54 4.29 -10.00 -2.20
C ALA A 54 3.36 -11.19 -2.46
N ALA A 55 2.20 -10.96 -3.09
CA ALA A 55 1.27 -12.03 -3.47
C ALA A 55 1.90 -13.00 -4.46
N SER A 56 2.49 -12.51 -5.55
CA SER A 56 3.11 -13.37 -6.58
C SER A 56 4.23 -14.24 -6.01
N ARG A 57 5.09 -13.69 -5.13
CA ARG A 57 6.14 -14.48 -4.46
C ARG A 57 5.57 -15.52 -3.51
N MET A 58 4.49 -15.21 -2.81
CA MET A 58 3.81 -16.18 -1.95
C MET A 58 3.22 -17.31 -2.78
N ASP A 59 2.56 -17.00 -3.90
CA ASP A 59 1.98 -17.99 -4.80
C ASP A 59 3.06 -18.91 -5.41
N GLU A 60 4.20 -18.36 -5.83
CA GLU A 60 5.38 -19.13 -6.27
C GLU A 60 5.89 -20.07 -5.17
N PHE A 61 6.03 -19.56 -3.94
CA PHE A 61 6.47 -20.36 -2.80
C PHE A 61 5.48 -21.49 -2.48
N LEU A 62 4.19 -21.20 -2.41
CA LEU A 62 3.15 -22.19 -2.17
C LEU A 62 3.16 -23.29 -3.25
N SER A 63 3.27 -22.91 -4.52
CA SER A 63 3.36 -23.86 -5.64
C SER A 63 4.53 -24.83 -5.49
N SER A 64 5.70 -24.33 -5.03
CA SER A 64 6.88 -25.17 -4.76
C SER A 64 6.71 -26.13 -3.57
N MET A 65 5.79 -25.84 -2.66
CA MET A 65 5.55 -26.65 -1.46
C MET A 65 4.49 -27.73 -1.68
N ILE A 66 3.44 -27.43 -2.46
CA ILE A 66 2.30 -28.34 -2.65
C ILE A 66 2.40 -29.24 -3.90
N GLY A 67 3.41 -29.03 -4.76
CA GLY A 67 3.70 -29.93 -5.88
C GLY A 67 2.76 -29.81 -7.07
N ASP A 68 2.12 -28.65 -7.27
CA ASP A 68 1.36 -28.35 -8.48
C ASP A 68 2.34 -28.02 -9.63
N LYS A 69 2.54 -28.98 -10.53
CA LYS A 69 3.10 -28.76 -11.86
C LYS A 69 2.01 -28.90 -12.91
#